data_AF-A0A9X1LFZ1-F1
#
_entry.id   AF-A0A9X1LFZ1-F1
#
_cell.length_a   1.000
_cell.length_b   1.000
_cell.length_c   1.000
_cell.angle_alpha   90.00
_cell.angle_beta   90.00
_cell.angle_gamma   90.00
#
_symmetry.space_group_name_H-M   'P 1'
#
loop_
_entity.id
_entity.type
_entity.pdbx_description
1 polymer ?
#
loop_
_entity_poly.entity_id
_entity_poly.type
_entity_poly.pdbx_seq_one_letter_code
_entity_poly.pdbx_strand_id
1 'polypeptide(L)' 'WLFANTGNGAKSSAILYSIIETAKANGLIPYDYLVTLFEELPKRQTNESLDDLLPWNVRSRW' A
#
# COMPACT_ATOMS: atom_id res chain seq x y z
N TRP A 1 -8.33 -12.28 11.05
CA TRP A 1 -9.67 -12.82 11.33
C TRP A 1 -10.51 -11.98 12.30
N LEU A 2 -9.90 -11.15 13.16
CA LEU A 2 -10.64 -10.34 14.15
C LEU A 2 -11.39 -9.12 13.55
N PHE A 3 -11.10 -8.71 12.31
CA PHE A 3 -11.70 -7.56 11.63
C PHE A 3 -12.67 -7.92 10.49
N ALA A 4 -13.03 -9.20 10.35
CA ALA A 4 -13.93 -9.68 9.29
C ALA A 4 -15.43 -9.57 9.63
N ASN A 5 -15.80 -8.95 10.75
CA ASN A 5 -17.19 -8.91 11.24
C ASN A 5 -18.03 -7.76 10.66
N THR A 6 -17.43 -6.85 9.90
CA THR A 6 -18.16 -5.80 9.15
C THR A 6 -17.68 -5.82 7.70
N GLY A 7 -18.60 -5.61 6.74
CA GLY A 7 -18.25 -5.58 5.31
C GLY A 7 -17.11 -4.60 4.99
N ASN A 8 -17.02 -3.49 5.72
CA ASN A 8 -15.91 -2.55 5.63
C ASN A 8 -14.57 -3.11 6.15
N GLY A 9 -14.57 -3.87 7.25
CA GLY A 9 -13.35 -4.47 7.80
C GLY A 9 -12.80 -5.60 6.92
N ALA A 10 -13.69 -6.42 6.35
CA ALA A 10 -13.31 -7.43 5.35
C ALA A 10 -12.74 -6.79 4.08
N LYS A 11 -13.38 -5.71 3.59
CA LYS A 11 -12.92 -4.97 2.41
C LYS A 11 -11.56 -4.30 2.65
N SER A 12 -11.36 -3.66 3.80
CA SER A 12 -10.08 -3.05 4.16
C SER A 12 -8.95 -4.09 4.27
N SER A 13 -9.26 -5.26 4.85
CA SER A 13 -8.32 -6.38 4.92
C SER A 13 -7.95 -6.89 3.52
N ALA A 14 -8.94 -7.07 2.64
CA ALA A 14 -8.71 -7.51 1.27
C ALA A 14 -7.85 -6.51 0.48
N ILE A 15 -8.09 -5.21 0.64
CA ILE A 15 -7.28 -4.16 0.02
C ILE A 15 -5.82 -4.24 0.50
N LEU A 16 -5.60 -4.37 1.82
CA LEU A 16 -4.25 -4.49 2.37
C LEU A 16 -3.51 -5.72 1.82
N TYR A 17 -4.19 -6.87 1.75
CA TYR A 17 -3.62 -8.07 1.14
C TYR A 17 -3.28 -7.87 -0.34
N SER A 18 -4.15 -7.25 -1.12
CA SER A 18 -3.87 -6.94 -2.52
C SER A 18 -2.62 -6.06 -2.68
N ILE A 19 -2.44 -5.06 -1.82
CA ILE A 19 -1.26 -4.18 -1.83
C ILE A 19 0.02 -4.99 -1.51
N ILE A 20 -0.03 -5.84 -0.48
CA ILE A 20 1.10 -6.70 -0.09
C ILE A 20 1.49 -7.63 -1.24
N GLU A 21 0.51 -8.30 -1.85
CA GLU A 21 0.77 -9.22 -2.97
C GLU A 21 1.28 -8.47 -4.20
N THR A 22 0.80 -7.24 -4.46
CA THR A 22 1.33 -6.40 -5.54
C THR A 22 2.77 -5.99 -5.27
N ALA A 23 3.12 -5.63 -4.04
CA ALA A 23 4.51 -5.31 -3.66
C ALA A 23 5.43 -6.52 -3.87
N LYS A 24 5.02 -7.72 -3.42
CA LYS A 24 5.76 -8.97 -3.65
C LYS A 24 5.93 -9.28 -5.14
N ALA A 25 4.87 -9.13 -5.93
CA ALA A 25 4.91 -9.38 -7.37
C ALA A 25 5.90 -8.44 -8.11
N ASN A 26 6.13 -7.24 -7.57
CA ASN A 26 7.12 -6.29 -8.09
C ASN A 26 8.53 -6.49 -7.47
N GLY A 27 8.74 -7.51 -6.63
CA GLY A 27 10.00 -7.80 -5.97
C GLY A 27 10.34 -6.87 -4.81
N LEU A 28 9.37 -6.10 -4.31
CA LEU A 28 9.56 -5.22 -3.16
C LEU A 28 9.33 -5.97 -1.85
N ILE A 29 10.04 -5.53 -0.80
CA ILE A 29 9.78 -5.98 0.56
C ILE A 29 8.48 -5.31 1.03
N PRO A 30 7.39 -6.07 1.29
CA PRO A 30 6.08 -5.46 1.55
C PRO A 30 6.06 -4.55 2.78
N TYR A 31 6.83 -4.89 3.80
CA TYR A 31 6.95 -4.09 5.01
C TYR A 31 7.51 -2.69 4.70
N ASP A 32 8.64 -2.63 3.99
CA ASP A 32 9.32 -1.38 3.64
C ASP A 32 8.45 -0.49 2.73
N TYR A 33 7.78 -1.12 1.76
CA TYR A 33 6.83 -0.45 0.89
C TYR A 33 5.64 0.13 1.66
N LEU A 34 5.06 -0.62 2.61
CA LEU A 34 3.94 -0.14 3.43
C LEU A 34 4.37 0.99 4.37
N VAL A 35 5.56 0.92 4.97
CA VAL A 35 6.09 2.00 5.81
C VAL A 35 6.22 3.28 4.99
N THR A 36 6.88 3.21 3.84
CA THR A 36 7.02 4.35 2.92
C THR A 36 5.66 4.91 2.50
N LEU A 37 4.72 4.03 2.15
CA LEU A 37 3.38 4.41 1.75
C LEU A 37 2.66 5.16 2.88
N PHE A 38 2.68 4.65 4.12
CA PHE A 38 2.03 5.29 5.25
C PHE A 38 2.75 6.55 5.77
N GLU A 39 4.04 6.71 5.49
CA GLU A 39 4.77 7.95 5.77
C GLU A 39 4.48 9.05 4.74
N GLU A 40 4.32 8.70 3.47
CA GLU A 40 4.13 9.67 2.38
C GLU A 40 2.65 10.03 2.14
N LEU A 41 1.73 9.09 2.35
CA LEU A 41 0.28 9.33 2.24
C LEU A 41 -0.24 10.53 3.06
N PRO A 42 0.09 10.69 4.35
CA PRO A 42 -0.39 11.83 5.14
C PRO A 42 0.28 13.16 4.74
N LYS A 43 1.42 13.12 4.03
CA LYS A 43 2.11 14.31 3.53
C LYS A 43 1.52 14.82 2.22
N ARG A 44 0.78 13.97 1.50
CA ARG A 44 0.18 14.29 0.19
C ARG A 44 -1.20 14.94 0.36
N GLN A 45 -1.48 15.91 -0.49
CA GLN A 45 -2.82 16.49 -0.62
C GLN A 45 -3.72 15.55 -1.44
N THR A 46 -5.03 15.56 -1.21
CA THR A 46 -6.02 14.67 -1.85
C THR A 46 -6.01 14.69 -3.39
N ASN A 47 -5.44 15.74 -3.99
CA ASN A 47 -5.37 15.93 -5.44
C ASN A 47 -3.99 15.63 -6.04
N GLU A 48 -3.01 15.23 -5.24
CA GLU A 48 -1.69 14.87 -5.76
C GLU A 48 -1.71 13.46 -6.35
N SER A 49 -1.07 13.31 -7.51
CA SER A 49 -0.87 12.02 -8.15
C SER A 49 -0.16 11.07 -7.19
N LEU A 50 -0.62 9.83 -7.10
CA LEU A 50 0.00 8.76 -6.30
C LEU A 50 0.96 7.91 -7.15
N ASP A 51 1.26 8.35 -8.38
CA ASP A 51 2.05 7.58 -9.33
C ASP A 51 3.45 7.25 -8.79
N ASP A 52 4.06 8.15 -8.03
CA ASP A 52 5.38 7.92 -7.41
C ASP A 52 5.36 6.83 -6.33
N LEU A 53 4.20 6.62 -5.69
CA LEU A 53 4.01 5.64 -4.63
C LEU A 53 3.66 4.26 -5.18
N LEU A 54 3.50 4.11 -6.50
CA LEU A 54 3.21 2.83 -7.12
C LEU A 54 4.43 1.90 -7.02
N PRO A 55 4.20 0.58 -6.88
CA PRO A 55 5.27 -0.37 -6.54
C PRO A 55 6.35 -0.50 -7.63
N TRP A 56 6.06 -0.09 -8.86
CA TRP A 56 7.06 -0.01 -9.94
C TRP A 56 7.92 1.26 -9.89
N ASN A 57 7.44 2.35 -9.28
CA ASN A 57 8.16 3.62 -9.18
C ASN A 57 9.02 3.69 -7.91
N VAL A 58 8.58 3.10 -6.79
CA VAL A 58 9.36 3.05 -5.54
C VAL A 58 10.68 2.30 -5.71
N ARG A 59 10.75 1.31 -6.62
CA ARG A 59 11.97 0.56 -6.93
C ARG A 59 13.09 1.44 -7.48
N SER A 60 12.78 2.59 -8.08
CA SER A 60 13.81 3.50 -8.61
C SER A 60 14.53 4.33 -7.54
N ARG A 61 14.05 4.29 -6.29
CA ARG A 61 14.60 5.05 -5.16
C ARG A 61 15.63 4.27 -4.32
N TRP A 62 15.88 2.99 -4.63
CA TRP A 62 16.76 2.09 -3.87
C TRP A 62 17.73 1.33 -4.76
#